data_AF-A0A1R0XDR6-F1
#
_entry.id   AF-A0A1R0XDR6-F1
#
_cell.length_a   1.000
_cell.length_b   1.000
_cell.length_c   1.000
_cell.angle_alpha   90.00
_cell.angle_beta   90.00
_cell.angle_gamma   90.00
#
_symmetry.space_group_name_H-M   'P 1'
#
loop_
_entity.id
_entity.type
_entity.pdbx_description
1 polymer ?
#
loop_
_entity_poly.entity_id
_entity_poly.type
_entity_poly.pdbx_seq_one_letter_code
_entity_poly.pdbx_strand_id
1 'polypeptide(L)'
;MSDNKIEVNKNEEAGIIFENSHCLCKKDNIDFEVMYMDSFSNSDYKLHLTYEGDQLQLVKLQTIHKDNRESESIFMDNYSKLMTSLFIEDYIYNDMDFYKKMLGDKYAADGYYLSQRIVEAFFNRFFT
;
A
#
# COMPACT_ATOMS: atom_id res chain seq x y z
N MET A 1 -40.43 59.29 -1.78
CA MET A 1 -39.37 59.21 -0.76
C MET A 1 -39.81 58.23 0.32
N SER A 2 -39.16 57.07 0.40
CA SER A 2 -38.85 56.35 1.65
C SER A 2 -38.05 55.10 1.27
N ASP A 3 -36.85 55.02 1.83
CA ASP A 3 -35.81 54.04 1.56
C ASP A 3 -36.04 52.66 2.20
N ASN A 4 -35.40 51.67 1.57
CA ASN A 4 -34.72 50.48 2.11
C ASN A 4 -35.49 49.45 2.97
N LYS A 5 -35.41 48.18 2.50
CA LYS A 5 -34.55 47.17 3.15
C LYS A 5 -34.17 46.04 2.16
N ILE A 6 -32.89 45.69 2.21
CA ILE A 6 -32.20 44.63 1.47
C ILE A 6 -32.56 43.27 2.08
N GLU A 7 -32.75 42.25 1.25
CA GLU A 7 -32.36 40.88 1.60
C GLU A 7 -31.91 40.14 0.34
N VAL A 8 -30.61 39.87 0.27
CA VAL A 8 -29.97 39.02 -0.74
C VAL A 8 -30.14 37.60 -0.27
N ASN A 9 -30.80 36.75 -1.06
CA ASN A 9 -30.67 35.31 -0.90
C ASN A 9 -29.98 34.73 -2.14
N LYS A 10 -28.74 34.32 -1.91
CA LYS A 10 -27.99 33.38 -2.75
C LYS A 10 -28.53 31.98 -2.47
N ASN A 11 -28.61 31.17 -3.52
CA ASN A 11 -28.64 29.70 -3.58
C ASN A 11 -29.48 29.35 -4.82
N GLU A 12 -29.21 28.37 -5.67
CA GLU A 12 -28.31 27.22 -5.84
C GLU A 12 -28.75 26.71 -7.25
N GLU A 13 -28.05 26.01 -8.11
CA GLU A 13 -26.72 25.41 -8.19
C GLU A 13 -26.58 25.04 -9.67
N ALA A 14 -25.40 25.27 -10.24
CA ALA A 14 -25.06 24.86 -11.59
C ALA A 14 -25.05 23.33 -11.68
N GLY A 15 -25.66 22.80 -12.74
CA GLY A 15 -25.76 21.36 -12.99
C GLY A 15 -24.39 20.68 -13.00
N ILE A 16 -24.22 19.71 -12.10
CA ILE A 16 -23.12 18.77 -12.14
C ILE A 16 -23.59 17.56 -12.94
N ILE A 17 -22.98 17.35 -14.10
CA ILE A 17 -23.03 16.09 -14.83
C ILE A 17 -22.24 15.08 -14.00
N PHE A 18 -22.90 14.08 -13.42
CA PHE A 18 -22.23 12.90 -12.89
C PHE A 18 -21.91 11.99 -14.08
N GLU A 19 -20.66 12.04 -14.56
CA GLU A 19 -20.12 10.95 -15.36
C GLU A 19 -20.13 9.67 -14.50
N ASN A 20 -20.64 8.59 -15.09
CA ASN A 20 -20.62 7.24 -14.55
C ASN A 20 -19.17 6.82 -14.23
N SER A 21 -18.68 7.16 -13.05
CA SER A 21 -17.57 6.44 -12.45
C SER A 21 -18.11 5.07 -12.10
N HIS A 22 -17.59 4.04 -12.77
CA HIS A 22 -17.71 2.67 -12.33
C HIS A 22 -17.15 2.59 -10.91
N CYS A 23 -18.01 2.83 -9.93
CA CYS A 23 -17.73 2.58 -8.53
C CYS A 23 -17.74 1.07 -8.38
N LEU A 24 -16.62 0.44 -8.76
CA LEU A 24 -16.23 -0.84 -8.19
C LEU A 24 -16.16 -0.57 -6.69
N CYS A 25 -17.20 -0.97 -5.97
CA CYS A 25 -17.18 -1.03 -4.52
C CYS A 25 -16.01 -1.93 -4.13
N LYS A 26 -14.81 -1.34 -3.93
CA LYS A 26 -13.62 -2.03 -3.44
C LYS A 26 -13.99 -2.56 -2.08
N LYS A 27 -14.29 -3.85 -2.02
CA LYS A 27 -14.34 -4.55 -0.74
C LYS A 27 -12.94 -4.38 -0.14
N ASP A 28 -12.87 -3.64 0.96
CA ASP A 28 -11.74 -3.51 1.89
C ASP A 28 -10.55 -2.57 1.55
N ASN A 29 -10.65 -1.65 0.57
CA ASN A 29 -9.53 -0.73 0.21
C ASN A 29 -8.22 -1.48 -0.10
N ILE A 30 -8.29 -2.64 -0.75
CA ILE A 30 -7.13 -3.44 -1.16
C ILE A 30 -7.01 -3.37 -2.68
N ASP A 31 -5.83 -3.04 -3.19
CA ASP A 31 -5.53 -3.06 -4.62
C ASP A 31 -4.95 -4.40 -5.06
N PHE A 32 -4.07 -5.00 -4.25
CA PHE A 32 -3.46 -6.30 -4.55
C PHE A 32 -2.92 -6.99 -3.30
N GLU A 33 -2.66 -8.29 -3.43
CA GLU A 33 -2.12 -9.14 -2.37
C GLU A 33 -0.76 -9.69 -2.76
N VAL A 34 0.15 -9.80 -1.78
CA VAL A 34 1.47 -10.42 -1.96
C VAL A 34 1.67 -11.51 -0.93
N MET A 35 2.07 -12.69 -1.39
CA MET A 35 2.47 -13.81 -0.54
C MET A 35 3.98 -13.82 -0.35
N TYR A 36 4.40 -13.94 0.91
CA TYR A 36 5.81 -13.94 1.31
C TYR A 36 6.09 -15.02 2.36
N MET A 37 7.17 -15.76 2.19
CA MET A 37 7.66 -16.73 3.18
C MET A 37 8.90 -16.12 3.82
N ASP A 38 8.84 -15.87 5.13
CA ASP A 38 9.99 -15.41 5.89
C ASP A 38 10.97 -16.56 6.08
N SER A 39 12.15 -16.44 5.48
CA SER A 39 13.19 -17.47 5.47
C SER A 39 13.77 -17.75 6.86
N PHE A 40 13.64 -16.82 7.81
CA PHE A 40 14.17 -16.97 9.17
C PHE A 40 13.16 -17.58 10.13
N SER A 41 11.89 -17.18 10.02
CA SER A 41 10.83 -17.67 10.90
C SER A 41 10.02 -18.84 10.33
N ASN A 42 10.29 -19.23 9.07
CA ASN A 42 9.51 -20.21 8.30
C ASN A 42 8.00 -19.94 8.38
N SER A 43 7.62 -18.67 8.43
CA SER A 43 6.23 -18.24 8.54
C SER A 43 5.78 -17.61 7.22
N ASP A 44 4.56 -17.93 6.83
CA ASP A 44 3.94 -17.39 5.62
C ASP A 44 3.12 -16.16 5.97
N TYR A 45 3.34 -15.09 5.22
CA TYR A 45 2.68 -13.81 5.35
C TYR A 45 1.94 -13.48 4.07
N LYS A 46 0.73 -12.94 4.24
CA LYS A 46 -0.02 -12.28 3.20
C LYS A 46 -0.08 -10.79 3.51
N LEU A 47 0.41 -9.99 2.58
CA LEU A 47 0.37 -8.53 2.61
C LEU A 47 -0.81 -8.08 1.75
N HIS A 48 -1.70 -7.26 2.31
CA HIS A 48 -2.74 -6.56 1.55
C HIS A 48 -2.29 -5.12 1.35
N LEU A 49 -2.15 -4.70 0.08
CA LEU A 49 -1.58 -3.42 -0.30
C LEU A 49 -2.60 -2.56 -1.03
N THR A 50 -2.57 -1.26 -0.75
CA THR A 50 -3.25 -0.22 -1.55
C THR A 50 -2.21 0.72 -2.13
N TYR A 51 -2.45 1.24 -3.33
CA TYR A 51 -1.62 2.23 -3.97
C TYR A 51 -2.34 3.57 -4.02
N GLU A 52 -1.75 4.57 -3.37
CA GLU A 52 -2.29 5.93 -3.30
C GLU A 52 -1.15 6.94 -3.29
N GLY A 53 -1.25 7.99 -4.12
CA GLY A 53 -0.25 9.07 -4.13
C GLY A 53 1.19 8.60 -4.36
N ASP A 54 1.39 7.69 -5.32
CA ASP A 54 2.68 7.07 -5.65
C ASP A 54 3.32 6.20 -4.57
N GLN A 55 2.58 5.90 -3.50
CA GLN A 55 3.06 5.07 -2.40
C GLN A 55 2.23 3.79 -2.28
N LEU A 56 2.88 2.76 -1.77
CA LEU A 56 2.23 1.51 -1.38
C LEU A 56 1.99 1.51 0.12
N GLN A 57 0.74 1.37 0.53
CA GLN A 57 0.38 1.27 1.94
C GLN A 57 0.00 -0.17 2.28
N LEU A 58 0.63 -0.71 3.32
CA LEU A 58 0.26 -1.99 3.91
C LEU A 58 -1.00 -1.81 4.76
N VAL A 59 -2.13 -2.29 4.24
CA VAL A 59 -3.45 -2.19 4.89
C VAL A 59 -3.62 -3.30 5.93
N LYS A 60 -3.12 -4.50 5.61
CA LYS A 60 -3.20 -5.65 6.50
C LYS A 60 -2.01 -6.57 6.29
N LEU A 61 -1.42 -7.00 7.39
CA LEU A 61 -0.48 -8.11 7.42
C LEU A 61 -1.17 -9.30 8.08
N GLN A 62 -1.29 -10.41 7.35
CA GLN A 62 -1.90 -11.63 7.84
C GLN A 62 -0.89 -12.76 7.86
N THR A 63 -0.68 -13.36 9.02
CA THR A 63 0.05 -14.64 9.12
C THR A 63 -0.86 -15.77 8.63
N ILE A 64 -0.41 -16.50 7.60
CA ILE A 64 -1.13 -17.62 6.99
C ILE A 64 -0.70 -18.93 7.65
N HIS A 65 0.60 -19.12 7.82
CA HIS A 65 1.20 -20.26 8.50
C HIS A 65 2.26 -19.76 9.47
N LYS A 66 2.35 -20.41 10.64
CA LYS A 66 3.32 -20.09 11.68
C LYS A 66 3.97 -21.38 12.15
N ASP A 67 5.23 -21.59 11.77
CA ASP A 67 6.01 -22.79 12.08
C ASP A 67 6.65 -22.68 13.49
N ASN A 68 7.17 -21.49 13.83
CA ASN A 68 7.88 -21.27 15.10
C ASN A 68 6.95 -20.86 16.27
N ARG A 69 7.32 -21.28 17.50
CA ARG A 69 6.73 -20.77 18.77
C ARG A 69 7.10 -19.31 19.08
N GLU A 70 7.93 -18.69 18.25
CA GLU A 70 8.41 -17.32 18.45
C GLU A 70 7.35 -16.28 18.06
N SER A 71 7.52 -15.09 18.64
CA SER A 71 6.74 -13.87 18.39
C SER A 71 6.82 -13.41 16.92
N GLU A 72 6.11 -12.35 16.60
CA GLU A 72 6.06 -11.68 15.30
C GLU A 72 7.43 -11.56 14.60
N SER A 73 7.45 -11.60 13.26
CA SER A 73 8.69 -11.55 12.48
C SER A 73 9.33 -10.17 12.59
N ILE A 74 10.53 -10.14 13.17
CA ILE A 74 11.37 -8.92 13.24
C ILE A 74 11.63 -8.36 11.83
N PHE A 75 11.78 -9.24 10.84
CA PHE A 75 11.92 -8.82 9.45
C PHE A 75 10.67 -8.07 8.98
N MET A 76 9.48 -8.67 9.15
CA MET A 76 8.22 -8.05 8.73
C MET A 76 7.93 -6.75 9.47
N ASP A 77 8.28 -6.65 10.76
CA ASP A 77 8.14 -5.42 11.54
C ASP A 77 9.00 -4.29 10.97
N ASN A 78 10.25 -4.59 10.61
CA ASN A 78 11.16 -3.60 10.05
C ASN A 78 10.80 -3.25 8.60
N TYR A 79 10.45 -4.26 7.80
CA TYR A 79 10.05 -4.06 6.41
C TYR A 79 8.76 -3.24 6.32
N SER A 80 7.74 -3.54 7.13
CA SER A 80 6.48 -2.79 7.14
C SER A 80 6.69 -1.31 7.50
N LYS A 81 7.64 -1.00 8.40
CA LYS A 81 8.03 0.38 8.70
C LYS A 81 8.71 1.04 7.50
N LEU A 82 9.65 0.33 6.86
CA LEU A 82 10.33 0.81 5.66
C LEU A 82 9.32 1.14 4.55
N MET A 83 8.28 0.32 4.35
CA MET A 83 7.28 0.55 3.30
C MET A 83 6.61 1.93 3.42
N THR A 84 6.46 2.47 4.63
CA THR A 84 5.83 3.78 4.84
C THR A 84 6.65 4.95 4.28
N SER A 85 7.93 4.72 3.97
CA SER A 85 8.83 5.72 3.39
C SER A 85 9.16 5.48 1.93
N LEU A 86 8.62 4.45 1.30
CA LEU A 86 8.94 4.08 -0.09
C LEU A 86 7.87 4.56 -1.08
N PHE A 87 8.33 5.11 -2.18
CA PHE A 87 7.52 5.35 -3.38
C PHE A 87 7.62 4.15 -4.32
N ILE A 88 6.67 4.02 -5.26
CA ILE A 88 6.67 2.92 -6.23
C ILE A 88 7.98 2.84 -7.04
N GLU A 89 8.58 3.99 -7.36
CA GLU A 89 9.88 4.05 -8.04
C GLU A 89 11.00 3.41 -7.24
N ASP A 90 10.99 3.54 -5.90
CA ASP A 90 11.98 2.89 -5.04
C ASP A 90 11.90 1.36 -5.17
N TYR A 91 10.69 0.80 -5.25
CA TYR A 91 10.56 -0.65 -5.46
C TYR A 91 11.09 -1.10 -6.84
N ILE A 92 10.94 -0.27 -7.87
CA ILE A 92 11.36 -0.57 -9.25
C ILE A 92 12.89 -0.47 -9.41
N TYR A 93 13.52 0.53 -8.80
CA TYR A 93 14.92 0.87 -9.08
C TYR A 93 15.92 0.42 -8.00
N ASN A 94 15.45 -0.01 -6.82
CA ASN A 94 16.37 -0.42 -5.75
C ASN A 94 17.00 -1.80 -5.99
N ASP A 95 18.21 -1.95 -5.46
CA ASP A 95 19.00 -3.18 -5.48
C ASP A 95 19.21 -3.75 -4.07
N MET A 96 19.98 -4.82 -3.94
CA MET A 96 20.30 -5.40 -2.63
C MET A 96 21.05 -4.42 -1.70
N ASP A 97 21.88 -3.52 -2.23
CA ASP A 97 22.68 -2.62 -1.41
C ASP A 97 21.83 -1.53 -0.74
N PHE A 98 20.73 -1.12 -1.38
CA PHE A 98 19.68 -0.34 -0.73
C PHE A 98 19.16 -1.06 0.53
N TYR A 99 18.76 -2.32 0.41
CA TYR A 99 18.20 -3.07 1.55
C TYR A 99 19.24 -3.41 2.62
N LYS A 100 20.53 -3.58 2.27
CA LYS A 100 21.60 -3.68 3.26
C LYS A 100 21.69 -2.44 4.13
N LYS A 101 21.55 -1.24 3.55
CA LYS A 101 21.58 0.03 4.30
C LYS A 101 20.37 0.20 5.21
N MET A 102 19.18 -0.21 4.75
CA MET A 102 17.93 0.03 5.47
C MET A 102 17.56 -1.07 6.47
N LEU A 103 17.86 -2.32 6.17
CA LEU A 103 17.46 -3.49 6.96
C LEU A 103 18.65 -4.25 7.56
N GLY A 104 19.88 -3.91 7.15
CA GLY A 104 21.10 -4.62 7.52
C GLY A 104 21.34 -5.86 6.65
N ASP A 105 22.59 -6.34 6.64
CA ASP A 105 23.02 -7.49 5.84
C ASP A 105 22.15 -8.74 6.07
N LYS A 106 21.68 -8.92 7.31
CA LYS A 106 20.84 -10.06 7.69
C LYS A 106 19.56 -10.15 6.87
N TYR A 107 18.93 -9.01 6.58
CA TYR A 107 17.58 -8.95 6.00
C TYR A 107 17.54 -8.38 4.57
N ALA A 108 18.70 -8.07 4.00
CA ALA A 108 18.79 -7.41 2.70
C ALA A 108 18.21 -8.25 1.56
N ALA A 109 18.52 -9.55 1.55
CA ALA A 109 18.03 -10.46 0.51
C ALA A 109 16.51 -10.60 0.56
N ASP A 110 15.96 -10.85 1.76
CA ASP A 110 14.52 -10.95 2.00
C ASP A 110 13.79 -9.66 1.63
N GLY A 111 14.37 -8.49 1.97
CA GLY A 111 13.86 -7.19 1.58
C GLY A 111 13.82 -7.00 0.06
N TYR A 112 14.91 -7.36 -0.64
CA TYR A 112 14.99 -7.28 -2.10
C TYR A 112 13.95 -8.20 -2.77
N TYR A 113 13.87 -9.47 -2.36
CA TYR A 113 12.93 -10.42 -2.95
C TYR A 113 11.47 -10.08 -2.69
N LEU A 114 11.13 -9.60 -1.49
CA LEU A 114 9.78 -9.13 -1.20
C LEU A 114 9.42 -7.92 -2.07
N SER A 115 10.33 -6.97 -2.26
CA SER A 115 10.11 -5.85 -3.16
C SER A 115 9.87 -6.27 -4.60
N GLN A 116 10.64 -7.23 -5.12
CA GLN A 116 10.43 -7.75 -6.47
C GLN A 116 9.03 -8.38 -6.62
N ARG A 117 8.55 -9.14 -5.63
CA ARG A 117 7.19 -9.69 -5.63
C ARG A 117 6.12 -8.60 -5.56
N ILE A 118 6.37 -7.53 -4.80
CA ILE A 118 5.48 -6.37 -4.74
C ILE A 118 5.39 -5.69 -6.09
N VAL A 119 6.51 -5.47 -6.79
CA VAL A 119 6.54 -4.89 -8.15
C VAL A 119 5.78 -5.75 -9.14
N GLU A 120 6.00 -7.08 -9.10
CA GLU A 120 5.29 -8.03 -9.95
C GLU A 120 3.77 -7.96 -9.73
N ALA A 121 3.31 -8.01 -8.48
CA ALA A 121 1.90 -7.91 -8.15
C ALA A 121 1.31 -6.54 -8.52
N PHE A 122 2.06 -5.47 -8.31
CA PHE A 122 1.68 -4.11 -8.68
C PHE A 122 1.44 -3.97 -10.18
N PHE A 123 2.28 -4.55 -11.04
CA PHE A 123 2.06 -4.47 -12.48
C PHE A 123 0.97 -5.44 -12.96
N ASN A 124 0.88 -6.63 -12.35
CA ASN A 124 -0.14 -7.61 -12.71
C ASN A 124 -1.58 -7.09 -12.52
N ARG A 125 -1.82 -6.14 -11.60
CA ARG A 125 -3.14 -5.53 -11.39
C ARG A 125 -3.71 -4.80 -12.61
N PHE A 126 -2.89 -4.48 -13.61
CA PHE A 126 -3.34 -3.83 -14.85
C PHE A 126 -3.69 -4.82 -15.97
N PHE A 127 -3.36 -6.11 -15.80
CA PHE A 127 -3.53 -7.14 -16.81
C PHE A 127 -4.59 -8.19 -16.44
N THR A 128 -5.23 -8.05 -15.27
CA THR A 128 -6.32 -8.89 -14.75
C THR A 128 -7.63 -8.12 -14.68
#